data_AF-A0A7W6W375-F1
#
_entry.id   AF-A0A7W6W375-F1
#
_cell.length_a   1.000
_cell.length_b   1.000
_cell.length_c   1.000
_cell.angle_alpha   90.00
_cell.angle_beta   90.00
_cell.angle_gamma   90.00
#
_symmetry.space_group_name_H-M   'P 1'
#
loop_
_entity.id
_entity.type
_entity.pdbx_description
1 polymer ?
#
loop_
_entity_poly.entity_id
_entity_poly.type
_entity_poly.pdbx_seq_one_letter_code
_entity_poly.pdbx_strand_id
1 'polypeptide(L)'
;MKHALIAIPFILAGCASAGDPAPLPGSLTYGGKVVHSPYRPGTVVKNTFLGDFGYRVFETYVVQPDRTLKLTMQTTGPDFLWQ
;
A
#
# COMPACT_ATOMS: atom_id res chain seq x y z
N MET A 1 14.82 35.07 45.21
CA MET A 1 14.52 35.25 43.77
C MET A 1 13.80 33.98 43.30
N LYS A 2 12.51 34.10 42.96
CA LYS A 2 11.57 33.01 42.68
C LYS A 2 11.85 32.39 41.30
N HIS A 3 12.32 31.14 41.25
CA HIS A 3 12.51 30.42 39.98
C HIS A 3 11.14 30.00 39.42
N ALA A 4 10.74 30.63 38.32
CA ALA A 4 9.56 30.24 37.57
C ALA A 4 9.86 28.97 36.78
N LEU A 5 9.22 27.85 37.15
CA LEU A 5 9.22 26.61 36.39
C LEU A 5 8.46 26.85 35.07
N ILE A 6 9.19 26.92 33.97
CA ILE A 6 8.62 26.95 32.62
C ILE A 6 8.35 25.50 32.20
N ALA A 7 7.07 25.11 32.22
CA ALA A 7 6.63 23.84 31.66
C ALA A 7 6.58 23.97 30.13
N ILE A 8 7.46 23.23 29.44
CA ILE A 8 7.47 23.13 27.97
C ILE A 8 6.43 22.06 27.58
N PRO A 9 5.36 22.39 26.85
CA PRO A 9 4.42 21.39 26.37
C PRO A 9 5.09 20.58 25.26
N PHE A 10 5.31 19.29 25.54
CA PHE A 10 5.74 18.30 24.56
C PHE A 10 4.56 18.05 23.61
N ILE A 11 4.62 18.59 22.39
CA ILE A 11 3.58 18.38 21.39
C ILE A 11 3.71 16.93 20.90
N LEU A 12 2.71 16.10 21.14
CA LEU A 12 2.67 14.72 20.64
C LEU A 12 2.60 14.75 19.10
N ALA A 13 3.62 14.18 18.45
CA ALA A 13 3.59 13.91 17.02
C ALA A 13 2.57 12.79 16.73
N GLY A 14 1.52 13.09 15.96
CA GLY A 14 0.54 12.10 15.51
C GLY A 14 1.13 11.17 14.44
N CYS A 15 0.93 9.87 14.60
CA CYS A 15 1.32 8.86 13.62
C CYS A 15 0.37 8.93 12.41
N ALA A 16 0.87 9.31 11.24
CA ALA A 16 0.09 9.22 10.01
C ALA A 16 0.06 7.75 9.55
N SER A 17 -1.11 7.11 9.69
CA SER A 17 -1.34 5.83 9.01
C SER A 17 -1.33 6.09 7.51
N ALA A 18 -0.40 5.47 6.78
CA ALA A 18 -0.54 5.38 5.33
C ALA A 18 -1.90 4.73 5.04
N GLY A 19 -2.72 5.40 4.22
CA GLY A 19 -4.02 4.85 3.81
C GLY A 19 -3.85 3.59 2.96
N ASP A 20 -4.98 2.92 2.65
CA ASP A 20 -4.96 1.81 1.70
C ASP A 20 -4.34 2.30 0.38
N PRO A 21 -3.40 1.52 -0.22
CA PRO A 21 -2.74 1.90 -1.46
C PRO A 21 -3.75 2.05 -2.61
N ALA A 22 -3.53 3.08 -3.44
CA ALA A 22 -4.37 3.33 -4.60
C ALA A 22 -3.91 2.51 -5.81
N PRO A 23 -4.82 1.84 -6.55
CA PRO A 23 -4.47 1.15 -7.79
C PRO A 23 -3.92 2.11 -8.85
N LEU A 24 -2.86 1.69 -9.55
CA LEU A 24 -2.21 2.41 -10.65
C LEU A 24 -2.65 1.84 -12.02
N PRO A 25 -2.45 2.56 -13.13
CA PRO A 25 -2.61 1.97 -14.46
C PRO A 25 -1.76 0.69 -14.58
N GLY A 26 -2.41 -0.46 -14.83
CA GLY A 26 -1.76 -1.78 -14.83
C GLY A 26 -2.08 -2.66 -13.61
N SER A 27 -2.60 -2.08 -12.54
CA SER A 27 -3.14 -2.81 -11.39
C SER A 27 -4.36 -3.64 -11.78
N LEU A 28 -4.55 -4.79 -11.13
CA LEU A 28 -5.70 -5.67 -11.37
C LEU A 28 -7.04 -4.98 -11.07
N THR A 29 -7.04 -4.08 -10.09
CA THR A 29 -8.22 -3.36 -9.59
C THR A 29 -8.29 -1.91 -10.09
N TYR A 30 -7.47 -1.54 -11.09
CA TYR A 30 -7.44 -0.19 -11.63
C TYR A 30 -8.82 0.25 -12.16
N GLY A 31 -9.14 1.54 -11.99
CA GLY A 31 -10.40 2.13 -12.45
C GLY A 31 -11.66 1.65 -11.70
N GLY A 32 -11.51 1.11 -10.50
CA GLY A 32 -12.63 0.56 -9.73
C GLY A 32 -13.08 -0.83 -10.19
N LYS A 33 -12.24 -1.53 -10.96
CA LYS A 33 -12.52 -2.88 -11.42
C LYS A 33 -12.53 -3.86 -10.25
N VAL A 34 -13.60 -4.66 -10.16
CA VAL A 34 -13.70 -5.77 -9.21
C VAL A 34 -13.21 -7.05 -9.87
N VAL A 35 -12.14 -7.64 -9.32
CA VAL A 35 -11.56 -8.90 -9.83
C VAL A 35 -11.81 -10.02 -8.86
N HIS A 36 -12.36 -11.13 -9.35
CA HIS A 36 -12.59 -12.34 -8.57
C HIS A 36 -11.48 -13.36 -8.82
N SER A 37 -11.01 -13.98 -7.75
CA SER A 37 -9.97 -15.00 -7.78
C SER A 37 -10.54 -16.39 -7.48
N PRO A 38 -10.08 -17.45 -8.16
CA PRO A 38 -10.48 -18.82 -7.84
C PRO A 38 -9.86 -19.34 -6.54
N TYR A 39 -8.88 -18.63 -5.97
CA TYR A 39 -8.19 -19.06 -4.75
C TYR A 39 -9.05 -18.88 -3.49
N ARG A 40 -8.61 -19.52 -2.39
CA ARG A 40 -9.33 -19.42 -1.11
C ARG A 40 -9.17 -18.04 -0.48
N PRO A 41 -10.15 -17.56 0.32
CA PRO A 41 -9.99 -16.34 1.11
C PRO A 41 -8.71 -16.35 1.95
N GLY A 42 -8.05 -15.19 2.06
CA GLY A 42 -6.75 -15.03 2.70
C GLY A 42 -5.55 -15.38 1.82
N THR A 43 -5.77 -15.96 0.62
CA THR A 43 -4.67 -16.21 -0.32
C THR A 43 -4.05 -14.90 -0.80
N VAL A 44 -2.73 -14.85 -0.83
CA VAL A 44 -1.97 -13.71 -1.34
C VAL A 44 -1.74 -13.88 -2.84
N VAL A 45 -2.10 -12.87 -3.63
CA VAL A 45 -1.86 -12.79 -5.07
C VAL A 45 -0.90 -11.64 -5.35
N LYS A 46 0.19 -11.92 -6.08
CA LYS A 46 1.17 -10.90 -6.47
C LYS A 46 0.93 -10.47 -7.91
N ASN A 47 1.02 -9.18 -8.17
CA ASN A 47 0.99 -8.61 -9.52
C ASN A 47 2.20 -7.69 -9.66
N THR A 48 2.96 -7.88 -10.73
CA THR A 48 4.13 -7.05 -11.01
C THR A 48 4.06 -6.59 -12.46
N PHE A 49 4.22 -5.29 -12.67
CA PHE A 49 4.19 -4.70 -14.01
C PHE A 49 5.15 -3.52 -14.11
N LEU A 50 5.49 -3.14 -15.33
CA LEU A 50 6.25 -1.92 -15.61
C LEU A 50 5.28 -0.73 -15.50
N GLY A 51 5.54 0.14 -14.52
CA GLY A 51 4.81 1.38 -14.34
C GLY A 51 5.44 2.54 -15.13
N ASP A 52 5.00 3.75 -14.80
CA ASP A 52 5.50 4.95 -15.44
C ASP A 52 6.99 5.16 -15.15
N PHE A 53 7.67 5.85 -16.07
CA PHE A 53 9.09 6.22 -15.97
C PHE A 53 10.06 5.04 -15.82
N GLY A 54 9.64 3.82 -16.20
CA GLY A 54 10.50 2.62 -16.20
C GLY A 54 10.71 1.98 -14.83
N TYR A 55 9.93 2.39 -13.82
CA TYR A 55 9.92 1.71 -12.52
C TYR A 55 9.02 0.46 -12.59
N ARG A 56 9.40 -0.61 -11.88
CA ARG A 56 8.48 -1.73 -11.64
C ARG A 56 7.60 -1.43 -10.45
N VAL A 57 6.32 -1.73 -10.61
CA VAL A 57 5.34 -1.71 -9.53
C VAL A 57 5.14 -3.15 -9.05
N PHE A 58 5.20 -3.33 -7.73
CA PHE A 58 4.95 -4.61 -7.06
C PHE A 58 3.72 -4.46 -6.20
N GLU A 59 2.70 -5.24 -6.52
CA GLU A 59 1.44 -5.23 -5.81
C GLU A 59 1.19 -6.56 -5.12
N THR A 60 0.63 -6.46 -3.94
CA THR A 60 0.17 -7.59 -3.15
C THR A 60 -1.31 -7.43 -2.89
N TYR A 61 -2.06 -8.45 -3.28
CA TYR A 61 -3.49 -8.56 -3.09
C TYR A 61 -3.82 -9.68 -2.12
N VAL A 62 -4.89 -9.52 -1.37
CA VAL A 62 -5.46 -10.58 -0.53
C VAL A 62 -6.87 -10.90 -1.03
N VAL A 63 -7.12 -12.18 -1.28
CA VAL A 63 -8.45 -12.68 -1.64
C VAL A 63 -9.39 -12.50 -0.45
N GLN A 64 -10.44 -11.71 -0.63
CA GLN A 64 -11.46 -11.43 0.38
C GLN A 64 -12.44 -12.62 0.53
N PRO A 65 -13.30 -12.63 1.57
CA PRO A 65 -14.30 -13.69 1.76
C PRO A 65 -15.26 -13.89 0.57
N ASP A 66 -15.60 -12.81 -0.14
CA ASP A 66 -16.40 -12.81 -1.38
C ASP A 66 -15.58 -13.17 -2.64
N ARG A 67 -14.31 -13.57 -2.46
CA ARG A 67 -13.32 -13.88 -3.49
C ARG A 67 -12.85 -12.69 -4.33
N THR A 68 -13.18 -11.46 -3.95
CA THR A 68 -12.63 -10.29 -4.61
C THR A 68 -11.18 -10.06 -4.20
N LEU A 69 -10.40 -9.40 -5.05
CA LEU A 69 -9.03 -9.00 -4.72
C LEU A 69 -9.02 -7.62 -4.06
N LYS A 70 -8.52 -7.53 -2.82
CA LYS A 70 -8.19 -6.26 -2.17
C LYS A 70 -6.70 -5.99 -2.30
N LEU A 71 -6.31 -4.82 -2.81
CA LEU A 71 -4.92 -4.35 -2.80
C LEU A 71 -4.53 -4.00 -1.37
N THR A 72 -3.46 -4.62 -0.85
CA THR A 72 -3.00 -4.42 0.53
C THR A 72 -1.60 -3.82 0.61
N MET A 73 -0.78 -3.99 -0.43
CA MET A 73 0.54 -3.37 -0.50
C MET A 73 0.88 -3.03 -1.94
N GLN A 74 1.48 -1.87 -2.13
CA GLN A 74 2.04 -1.42 -3.39
C GLN A 74 3.40 -0.78 -3.11
N THR A 75 4.43 -1.20 -3.83
CA THR A 75 5.76 -0.59 -3.75
C THR A 75 6.34 -0.47 -5.15
N THR A 76 7.24 0.48 -5.34
CA THR A 76 7.91 0.74 -6.62
C THR A 76 9.41 0.56 -6.45
N GLY A 77 10.06 -0.05 -7.43
CA GLY A 77 11.51 -0.18 -7.47
C GLY A 77 12.06 -0.01 -8.88
N PRO A 78 13.34 0.34 -9.04
CA PRO A 78 13.98 0.29 -10.34
C PRO A 78 13.92 -1.13 -10.92
N ASP A 79 13.59 -1.22 -12.21
CA ASP A 79 13.43 -2.50 -12.92
C ASP A 79 14.69 -3.37 -12.88
N PHE A 80 15.85 -2.72 -13.04
CA PHE A 80 17.16 -3.37 -13.14
C PHE A 80 17.69 -3.97 -11.82
N LEU A 81 17.06 -3.71 -10.67
CA LEU A 81 17.46 -4.30 -9.38
C LEU A 81 16.74 -5.62 -9.05
N TRP A 82 15.84 -6.10 -9.92
CA TRP A 82 15.07 -7.32 -9.71
C TRP A 82 15.49 -8.40 -10.71
N GLN A 83 16.57 -9.14 -10.37
CA GLN A 83 16.96 -10.42 -10.99
C GLN A 83 16.59 -11.59 -10.08
#